data_AF-A0A9N8DRH5-F1
#
_entry.id   AF-A0A9N8DRH5-F1
#
_cell.length_a   1.000
_cell.length_b   1.000
_cell.length_c   1.000
_cell.angle_alpha   90.00
_cell.angle_beta   90.00
_cell.angle_gamma   90.00
#
_symmetry.space_group_name_H-M   'P 1'
#
loop_
_entity.id
_entity.type
_entity.pdbx_description
1 polymer ?
#
loop_
_entity_poly.entity_id
_entity_poly.type
_entity_poly.pdbx_seq_one_letter_code
_entity_poly.pdbx_strand_id
1 'polypeptide(L)'
;MPAATGKGQWRSSKAKAMLREQILLDVLNADTDLDAHHKTDPEFIKWPISQFKRNTQNLIQSMKNKKQVVQWRGSPGRAMLKDEIIAGTVHEMSDPEEIHQRRDEYRIFPLSNFKTNMENLLNQVITQFERLQVDAEAYGHDIAIIQEMRTNNPPLIRPWHRTRCPELLAKDIEDGKHLAIDPSTGKKITPMRLQMKQKKRMEKKKTRVRLADRVQVAENHRHCLDRVEAD
;
A
#
# COMPACT_ATOMS: atom_id res chain seq x y z
N MET A 1 39.51 -33.02 19.82
CA MET A 1 38.66 -31.93 19.28
C MET A 1 37.27 -32.51 19.00
N PRO A 2 36.25 -32.25 19.83
CA PRO A 2 34.90 -32.76 19.60
C PRO A 2 34.30 -32.13 18.34
N ALA A 3 33.92 -32.95 17.37
CA ALA A 3 33.24 -32.49 16.16
C ALA A 3 31.86 -31.96 16.54
N ALA A 4 31.63 -30.66 16.38
CA ALA A 4 30.35 -30.02 16.63
C ALA A 4 29.31 -30.56 15.62
N THR A 5 28.51 -31.54 16.04
CA THR A 5 27.38 -32.10 15.27
C THR A 5 26.18 -31.16 15.32
N GLY A 6 26.38 -29.91 14.91
CA GLY A 6 25.30 -28.95 14.72
C GLY A 6 24.45 -29.35 13.52
N LYS A 7 23.41 -30.17 13.74
CA LYS A 7 22.36 -30.52 12.74
C LYS A 7 21.45 -29.31 12.41
N GLY A 8 22.03 -28.14 12.20
CA GLY A 8 21.31 -27.00 11.65
C GLY A 8 21.15 -27.16 10.15
N GLN A 9 19.99 -26.85 9.59
CA GLN A 9 19.85 -26.73 8.13
C GLN A 9 20.52 -25.44 7.67
N TRP A 10 21.49 -25.51 6.74
CA TRP A 10 22.16 -24.33 6.17
C TRP A 10 21.17 -23.29 5.64
N ARG A 11 20.02 -23.75 5.13
CA ARG A 11 19.03 -22.90 4.47
C ARG A 11 18.47 -21.79 5.37
N SER A 12 18.36 -22.04 6.67
CA SER A 12 17.81 -21.15 7.70
C SER A 12 18.85 -20.74 8.75
N SER A 13 20.15 -20.95 8.48
CA SER A 13 21.20 -20.65 9.44
C SER A 13 21.49 -19.14 9.56
N LYS A 14 21.89 -18.72 10.76
CA LYS A 14 22.38 -17.36 11.03
C LYS A 14 23.58 -17.01 10.14
N ALA A 15 24.50 -17.97 9.95
CA ALA A 15 25.66 -17.83 9.06
C ALA A 15 25.26 -17.42 7.64
N LYS A 16 24.26 -18.09 7.05
CA LYS A 16 23.77 -17.74 5.71
C LYS A 16 23.14 -16.35 5.66
N ALA A 17 22.43 -15.93 6.71
CA ALA A 17 21.85 -14.59 6.79
C ALA A 17 22.95 -13.51 6.81
N MET A 18 24.01 -13.71 7.62
CA MET A 18 25.17 -12.81 7.68
C MET A 18 25.91 -12.74 6.34
N LEU A 19 26.18 -13.88 5.70
CA LEU A 19 26.83 -13.89 4.37
C LEU A 19 25.99 -13.18 3.31
N ARG A 20 24.65 -13.28 3.37
CA ARG A 20 23.78 -12.52 2.46
C ARG A 20 23.94 -11.03 2.63
N GLU A 21 24.02 -10.55 3.86
CA GLU A 21 24.22 -9.13 4.17
C GLU A 21 25.60 -8.65 3.70
N GLN A 22 26.65 -9.44 3.96
CA GLN A 22 28.02 -9.13 3.49
C GLN A 22 28.13 -9.09 1.96
N ILE A 23 27.41 -9.98 1.25
CA ILE A 23 27.33 -9.94 -0.22
C ILE A 23 26.56 -8.70 -0.70
N LEU A 24 25.50 -8.29 0.00
CA LEU A 24 24.74 -7.09 -0.36
C LEU A 24 25.53 -5.79 -0.15
N LEU A 25 26.43 -5.79 0.84
CA LEU A 25 27.37 -4.69 1.11
C LEU A 25 28.66 -4.76 0.27
N ASP A 26 28.75 -5.72 -0.66
CA ASP A 26 29.92 -5.97 -1.52
C ASP A 26 31.23 -6.24 -0.75
N VAL A 27 31.14 -6.60 0.53
CA VAL A 27 32.27 -7.02 1.37
C VAL A 27 32.76 -8.41 0.97
N LEU A 28 31.84 -9.25 0.49
CA LEU A 28 32.11 -10.63 0.07
C LEU A 28 31.78 -10.81 -1.41
N ASN A 29 32.81 -11.02 -2.23
CA ASN A 29 32.71 -11.21 -3.67
C ASN A 29 33.29 -12.58 -4.10
N ALA A 30 33.34 -12.84 -5.42
CA ALA A 30 33.82 -14.13 -5.94
C ALA A 30 35.32 -14.37 -5.73
N ASP A 31 36.09 -13.29 -5.55
CA ASP A 31 37.55 -13.32 -5.41
C ASP A 31 38.00 -13.29 -3.95
N THR A 32 37.06 -13.20 -3.00
CA THR A 32 37.37 -13.16 -1.58
C THR A 32 37.92 -14.51 -1.10
N ASP A 33 39.00 -14.48 -0.30
CA ASP A 33 39.56 -15.68 0.32
C ASP A 33 38.60 -16.25 1.38
N LEU A 34 37.85 -17.28 0.98
CA LEU A 34 36.87 -17.95 1.82
C LEU A 34 37.51 -18.73 2.98
N ASP A 35 38.80 -19.08 2.92
CA ASP A 35 39.51 -19.74 4.03
C ASP A 35 39.80 -18.75 5.17
N ALA A 36 40.29 -17.56 4.82
CA ALA A 36 40.49 -16.48 5.77
C ALA A 36 39.15 -16.04 6.37
N HIS A 37 38.14 -15.84 5.53
CA HIS A 37 36.80 -15.41 5.96
C HIS A 37 36.08 -16.43 6.84
N HIS A 38 36.31 -17.73 6.65
CA HIS A 38 35.72 -18.77 7.51
C HIS A 38 36.17 -18.66 8.98
N LYS A 39 37.35 -18.10 9.22
CA LYS A 39 37.97 -18.00 10.56
C LYS A 39 37.62 -16.72 11.30
N THR A 40 37.08 -15.70 10.64
CA THR A 40 36.80 -14.39 11.25
C THR A 40 35.63 -14.45 12.23
N ASP A 41 34.58 -15.22 11.90
CA ASP A 41 33.36 -15.30 12.70
C ASP A 41 33.13 -16.69 13.33
N PRO A 42 32.79 -16.77 14.63
CA PRO A 42 32.53 -18.04 15.31
C PRO A 42 31.28 -18.76 14.77
N GLU A 43 30.35 -18.06 14.12
CA GLU A 43 29.19 -18.66 13.46
C GLU A 43 29.58 -19.43 12.18
N PHE A 44 30.65 -19.05 11.51
CA PHE A 44 31.14 -19.75 10.31
C PHE A 44 31.91 -21.02 10.67
N ILE A 45 32.70 -20.97 11.74
CA ILE A 45 33.48 -22.11 12.26
C ILE A 45 32.61 -23.33 12.59
N LYS A 46 31.33 -23.13 12.93
CA LYS A 46 30.35 -24.21 13.17
C LYS A 46 30.11 -25.10 11.94
N TRP A 47 30.45 -24.63 10.75
CA TRP A 47 30.27 -25.34 9.49
C TRP A 47 31.60 -25.91 9.00
N PRO A 48 31.64 -27.17 8.52
CA PRO A 48 32.83 -27.70 7.86
C PRO A 48 33.25 -26.80 6.70
N ILE A 49 34.54 -26.47 6.61
CA ILE A 49 35.06 -25.48 5.66
C ILE A 49 34.70 -25.81 4.20
N SER A 50 34.69 -27.09 3.85
CA SER A 50 34.29 -27.56 2.51
C SER A 50 32.82 -27.27 2.19
N GLN A 51 31.93 -27.43 3.18
CA GLN A 51 30.50 -27.12 3.03
C GLN A 51 30.29 -25.60 3.00
N PHE A 52 30.97 -24.87 3.88
CA PHE A 52 30.90 -23.41 3.93
C PHE A 52 31.29 -22.78 2.59
N LYS A 53 32.43 -23.18 2.01
CA LYS A 53 32.90 -22.68 0.70
C LYS A 53 31.89 -22.93 -0.41
N ARG A 54 31.47 -24.18 -0.58
CA ARG A 54 30.49 -24.57 -1.60
C ARG A 54 29.19 -23.80 -1.45
N ASN A 55 28.69 -23.69 -0.22
CA ASN A 55 27.44 -23.01 0.05
C ASN A 55 27.52 -21.49 -0.18
N THR A 56 28.67 -20.88 0.15
CA THR A 56 28.91 -19.46 -0.04
C THR A 56 29.06 -19.13 -1.52
N GLN A 57 29.78 -19.93 -2.30
CA GLN A 57 29.86 -19.79 -3.75
C GLN A 57 28.49 -19.93 -4.41
N ASN A 58 27.72 -20.95 -4.03
CA ASN A 58 26.34 -21.12 -4.49
C ASN A 58 25.46 -19.91 -4.13
N LEU A 59 25.66 -19.33 -2.94
CA LEU A 59 24.95 -18.15 -2.50
C LEU A 59 25.34 -16.92 -3.34
N ILE A 60 26.63 -16.64 -3.51
CA ILE A 60 27.14 -15.55 -4.36
C ILE A 60 26.57 -15.69 -5.77
N GLN A 61 26.67 -16.89 -6.36
CA GLN A 61 26.13 -17.15 -7.70
C GLN A 61 24.62 -16.94 -7.75
N SER A 62 23.88 -17.41 -6.73
CA SER A 62 22.44 -17.20 -6.66
C SER A 62 22.06 -15.72 -6.50
N MET A 63 22.87 -14.92 -5.81
CA MET A 63 22.63 -13.49 -5.60
C MET A 63 22.98 -12.70 -6.86
N LYS A 64 24.07 -13.05 -7.56
CA LYS A 64 24.40 -12.52 -8.89
C LYS A 64 23.31 -12.84 -9.92
N ASN A 65 22.77 -14.06 -9.86
CA ASN A 65 21.72 -14.51 -10.78
C ASN A 65 20.31 -14.06 -10.37
N LYS A 66 20.12 -13.56 -9.14
CA LYS A 66 18.91 -12.84 -8.77
C LYS A 66 18.93 -11.48 -9.44
N LYS A 67 18.65 -11.47 -10.75
CA LYS A 67 18.05 -10.30 -11.37
C LYS A 67 16.89 -9.91 -10.46
N GLN A 68 16.87 -8.68 -9.95
CA GLN A 68 15.76 -8.21 -9.15
C GLN A 68 14.50 -8.52 -9.95
N VAL A 69 13.71 -9.48 -9.47
CA VAL A 69 12.45 -9.83 -10.12
C VAL A 69 11.55 -8.67 -9.80
N VAL A 70 11.57 -7.66 -10.66
CA VAL A 70 10.69 -6.51 -10.56
C VAL A 70 9.28 -7.10 -10.60
N GLN A 71 8.52 -6.86 -9.54
CA GLN A 71 7.17 -7.37 -9.46
C GLN A 71 6.31 -6.55 -10.42
N TRP A 72 5.67 -7.21 -11.39
CA TRP A 72 4.72 -6.56 -12.29
C TRP A 72 3.53 -5.97 -11.53
N ARG A 73 3.04 -6.69 -10.51
CA ARG A 73 1.93 -6.23 -9.68
C ARG A 73 2.39 -5.05 -8.82
N GLY A 74 1.79 -3.88 -9.07
CA GLY A 74 2.11 -2.64 -8.36
C GLY A 74 3.28 -1.87 -8.95
N SER A 75 3.84 -2.30 -10.09
CA SER A 75 4.85 -1.51 -10.79
C SER A 75 4.23 -0.25 -11.41
N PRO A 76 5.01 0.84 -11.55
CA PRO A 76 4.61 2.02 -12.31
C PRO A 76 4.26 1.67 -13.76
N GLY A 77 5.05 0.78 -14.40
CA GLY A 77 4.80 0.34 -15.77
C GLY A 77 3.42 -0.32 -15.95
N ARG A 78 2.95 -1.13 -14.99
CA ARG A 78 1.60 -1.70 -15.06
C ARG A 78 0.52 -0.63 -14.98
N ALA A 79 0.69 0.37 -14.11
CA ALA A 79 -0.29 1.45 -13.97
C ALA A 79 -0.39 2.27 -15.26
N MET A 80 0.75 2.69 -15.81
CA MET A 80 0.80 3.42 -17.08
C MET A 80 0.20 2.64 -18.24
N LEU A 81 0.55 1.36 -18.37
CA LEU A 81 0.00 0.52 -19.44
C LEU A 81 -1.52 0.35 -19.29
N LYS A 82 -2.02 0.26 -18.05
CA LYS A 82 -3.47 0.20 -17.80
C LYS A 82 -4.16 1.48 -18.27
N ASP A 83 -3.58 2.64 -17.98
CA ASP A 83 -4.13 3.93 -18.39
C ASP A 83 -4.10 4.08 -19.93
N GLU A 84 -3.02 3.63 -20.59
CA GLU A 84 -2.92 3.61 -22.07
C GLU A 84 -3.95 2.70 -22.72
N ILE A 85 -4.26 1.54 -22.10
CA ILE A 85 -5.33 0.64 -22.55
C ILE A 85 -6.70 1.30 -22.38
N ILE A 86 -6.97 1.91 -21.22
CA ILE A 86 -8.24 2.61 -20.97
C ILE A 86 -8.44 3.78 -21.94
N ALA A 87 -7.36 4.49 -22.26
CA ALA A 87 -7.39 5.58 -23.24
C ALA A 87 -7.51 5.09 -24.69
N GLY A 88 -7.45 3.78 -24.95
CA GLY A 88 -7.50 3.20 -26.30
C GLY A 88 -6.24 3.39 -27.14
N THR A 89 -5.14 3.88 -26.54
CA THR A 89 -3.85 4.03 -27.23
C THR A 89 -3.19 2.67 -27.46
N VAL A 90 -3.41 1.74 -26.53
CA VAL A 90 -3.01 0.33 -26.64
C VAL A 90 -4.26 -0.52 -26.72
N HIS A 91 -4.35 -1.37 -27.75
CA HIS A 91 -5.49 -2.25 -27.99
C HIS A 91 -5.01 -3.67 -28.37
N GLU A 92 -5.94 -4.60 -28.58
CA GLU A 92 -5.65 -6.02 -28.85
C GLU A 92 -4.73 -6.24 -30.06
N MET A 93 -4.90 -5.44 -31.12
CA MET A 93 -4.07 -5.52 -32.33
C MET A 93 -2.70 -4.82 -32.21
N SER A 94 -2.37 -4.21 -31.07
CA SER A 94 -1.09 -3.51 -30.92
C SER A 94 0.05 -4.50 -30.73
N ASP A 95 1.19 -4.29 -31.40
CA ASP A 95 2.36 -5.15 -31.24
C ASP A 95 3.00 -4.96 -29.85
N PRO A 96 3.07 -6.01 -29.02
CA PRO A 96 3.70 -5.92 -27.71
C PRO A 96 5.19 -5.56 -27.76
N GLU A 97 5.91 -5.91 -28.83
CA GLU A 97 7.33 -5.58 -28.95
C GLU A 97 7.55 -4.08 -29.13
N GLU A 98 6.76 -3.47 -30.00
CA GLU A 98 6.77 -2.02 -30.19
C GLU A 98 6.43 -1.30 -28.88
N ILE A 99 5.35 -1.70 -28.21
CA ILE A 99 4.93 -1.08 -26.94
C ILE A 99 6.02 -1.22 -25.89
N HIS A 100 6.60 -2.41 -25.73
CA HIS A 100 7.71 -2.66 -24.78
C HIS A 100 8.89 -1.72 -25.00
N GLN A 101 9.16 -1.37 -26.27
CA GLN A 101 10.24 -0.46 -26.63
C GLN A 101 9.88 1.02 -26.44
N ARG A 102 8.61 1.41 -26.32
CA ARG A 102 8.22 2.83 -26.21
C ARG A 102 8.66 3.49 -24.90
N ARG A 103 8.74 2.76 -23.79
CA ARG A 103 9.03 3.30 -22.45
C ARG A 103 10.03 2.46 -21.68
N ASP A 104 10.93 3.13 -20.96
CA ASP A 104 11.96 2.44 -20.16
C ASP A 104 11.35 1.66 -18.99
N GLU A 105 10.21 2.13 -18.44
CA GLU A 105 9.47 1.43 -17.39
C GLU A 105 8.91 0.07 -17.83
N TYR A 106 8.76 -0.16 -19.13
CA TYR A 106 8.34 -1.45 -19.68
C TYR A 106 9.57 -2.35 -19.92
N ARG A 107 10.68 -1.76 -20.37
CA ARG A 107 11.95 -2.44 -20.67
C ARG A 107 12.58 -3.13 -19.46
N ILE A 108 12.27 -2.70 -18.23
CA ILE A 108 12.74 -3.38 -17.00
C ILE A 108 12.22 -4.81 -16.89
N PHE A 109 11.10 -5.13 -17.56
CA PHE A 109 10.54 -6.48 -17.59
C PHE A 109 11.07 -7.22 -18.82
N PRO A 110 11.46 -8.51 -18.70
CA PRO A 110 11.76 -9.33 -19.86
C PRO A 110 10.58 -9.35 -20.84
N LEU A 111 10.87 -9.23 -22.14
CA LEU A 111 9.85 -9.12 -23.19
C LEU A 111 8.81 -10.25 -23.15
N SER A 112 9.24 -11.48 -22.91
CA SER A 112 8.32 -12.64 -22.78
C SER A 112 7.31 -12.46 -21.65
N ASN A 113 7.77 -11.98 -20.48
CA ASN A 113 6.89 -11.70 -19.35
C ASN A 113 5.99 -10.50 -19.64
N PHE A 114 6.51 -9.46 -20.30
CA PHE A 114 5.74 -8.29 -20.66
C PHE A 114 4.57 -8.63 -21.59
N LYS A 115 4.79 -9.45 -22.63
CA LYS A 115 3.76 -9.94 -23.55
C LYS A 115 2.58 -10.56 -22.80
N THR A 116 2.85 -11.57 -21.99
CA THR A 116 1.83 -12.24 -21.18
C THR A 116 1.14 -11.29 -20.20
N ASN A 117 1.90 -10.36 -19.59
CA ASN A 117 1.35 -9.39 -18.66
C ASN A 117 0.42 -8.36 -19.34
N MET A 118 0.78 -7.91 -20.55
CA MET A 118 -0.02 -6.98 -21.35
C MET A 118 -1.33 -7.63 -21.78
N GLU A 119 -1.29 -8.86 -22.32
CA GLU A 119 -2.48 -9.62 -22.71
C GLU A 119 -3.44 -9.83 -21.53
N ASN A 120 -2.91 -10.26 -20.39
CA ASN A 120 -3.72 -10.41 -19.17
C ASN A 120 -4.33 -9.08 -18.71
N LEU A 121 -3.63 -7.96 -18.88
CA LEU A 121 -4.13 -6.65 -18.49
C LEU A 121 -5.22 -6.16 -19.45
N LEU A 122 -5.06 -6.38 -20.75
CA LEU A 122 -6.08 -6.13 -21.77
C LEU A 122 -7.37 -6.87 -21.44
N ASN A 123 -7.28 -8.19 -21.24
CA ASN A 123 -8.44 -9.02 -20.89
C ASN A 123 -9.11 -8.55 -19.59
N GLN A 124 -8.34 -8.19 -18.56
CA GLN A 124 -8.89 -7.64 -17.33
C GLN A 124 -9.65 -6.34 -17.56
N VAL A 125 -9.14 -5.44 -18.40
CA VAL A 125 -9.80 -4.16 -18.70
C VAL A 125 -11.08 -4.41 -19.52
N ILE A 126 -11.05 -5.28 -20.53
CA ILE A 126 -12.23 -5.65 -21.33
C ILE A 126 -13.34 -6.19 -20.42
N THR A 127 -13.03 -7.18 -19.57
CA THR A 127 -14.02 -7.74 -18.63
C THR A 127 -14.56 -6.69 -17.65
N GLN A 128 -13.73 -5.72 -17.24
CA GLN A 128 -14.19 -4.61 -16.38
C GLN A 128 -15.17 -3.70 -17.11
N PHE A 129 -14.94 -3.42 -18.40
CA PHE A 129 -15.87 -2.64 -19.23
C PHE A 129 -17.18 -3.37 -19.49
N GLU A 130 -17.15 -4.66 -19.81
CA GLU A 130 -18.35 -5.48 -19.98
C GLU A 130 -19.21 -5.48 -18.72
N ARG A 131 -18.58 -5.66 -17.56
CA ARG A 131 -19.28 -5.58 -16.28
C ARG A 131 -19.86 -4.19 -16.02
N LEU A 132 -19.11 -3.14 -16.30
CA LEU A 132 -19.58 -1.76 -16.14
C LEU A 132 -20.82 -1.49 -17.00
N GLN A 133 -20.86 -2.04 -18.21
CA GLN A 133 -22.03 -1.91 -19.10
C GLN A 133 -23.26 -2.59 -18.50
N VAL A 134 -23.13 -3.83 -18.01
CA VAL A 134 -24.23 -4.54 -17.33
C VAL A 134 -24.71 -3.79 -16.09
N ASP A 135 -23.78 -3.29 -15.27
CA ASP A 135 -24.11 -2.51 -14.07
C ASP A 135 -24.83 -1.19 -14.44
N ALA A 136 -24.45 -0.54 -15.55
CA ALA A 136 -25.09 0.67 -16.04
C ALA A 136 -26.52 0.41 -16.57
N GLU A 137 -26.73 -0.69 -17.29
CA GLU A 137 -28.05 -1.11 -17.76
C GLU A 137 -28.99 -1.45 -16.60
N ALA A 138 -28.49 -2.20 -15.61
CA ALA A 138 -29.24 -2.52 -14.39
C ALA A 138 -29.62 -1.24 -13.61
N TYR A 139 -28.67 -0.31 -13.45
CA TYR A 139 -28.95 0.98 -12.81
C TYR A 139 -30.01 1.79 -13.57
N GLY A 140 -29.94 1.81 -14.91
CA GLY A 140 -30.95 2.47 -15.75
C GLY A 140 -32.34 1.88 -15.57
N HIS A 141 -32.44 0.55 -15.54
CA HIS A 141 -33.69 -0.17 -15.27
C HIS A 141 -34.27 0.15 -13.88
N ASP A 142 -33.44 0.15 -12.83
CA ASP A 142 -33.88 0.50 -11.47
C ASP A 142 -34.40 1.94 -11.38
N ILE A 143 -33.73 2.88 -12.07
CA ILE A 143 -34.17 4.27 -12.15
C ILE A 143 -35.52 4.38 -12.87
N ALA A 144 -35.74 3.61 -13.95
CA ALA A 144 -37.01 3.59 -14.66
C ALA A 144 -38.16 3.08 -13.76
N ILE A 145 -37.95 2.00 -13.02
CA ILE A 145 -38.91 1.50 -12.03
C ILE A 145 -39.24 2.58 -10.99
N ILE A 146 -38.22 3.25 -10.43
CA ILE A 146 -38.42 4.31 -9.45
C ILE A 146 -39.23 5.48 -10.04
N GLN A 147 -38.97 5.84 -11.30
CA GLN A 147 -39.71 6.90 -11.99
C GLN A 147 -41.17 6.50 -12.24
N GLU A 148 -41.42 5.27 -12.69
CA GLU A 148 -42.77 4.74 -12.89
C GLU A 148 -43.55 4.71 -11.58
N MET A 149 -42.94 4.18 -10.50
CA MET A 149 -43.53 4.19 -9.16
C MET A 149 -43.91 5.60 -8.71
N ARG A 150 -43.05 6.59 -8.94
CA ARG A 150 -43.32 7.99 -8.59
C ARG A 150 -44.40 8.64 -9.46
N THR A 151 -44.60 8.16 -10.67
CA THR A 151 -45.60 8.69 -11.61
C THR A 151 -46.98 8.15 -11.26
N ASN A 152 -47.07 6.83 -11.02
CA ASN A 152 -48.33 6.14 -10.71
C ASN A 152 -48.75 6.32 -9.25
N ASN A 153 -47.79 6.40 -8.33
CA ASN A 153 -48.00 6.63 -6.91
C ASN A 153 -47.06 7.75 -6.46
N PRO A 154 -47.42 9.04 -6.70
CA PRO A 154 -46.60 10.14 -6.22
C PRO A 154 -46.38 9.93 -4.72
N PRO A 155 -45.10 9.82 -4.28
CA PRO A 155 -44.83 9.48 -2.90
C PRO A 155 -45.52 10.50 -2.01
N LEU A 156 -46.44 10.04 -1.16
CA LEU A 156 -47.04 10.85 -0.09
C LEU A 156 -45.94 11.49 0.78
N ILE A 157 -44.78 10.84 0.84
CA ILE A 157 -43.60 11.28 1.56
C ILE A 157 -42.81 12.25 0.68
N ARG A 158 -42.95 13.54 0.97
CA ARG A 158 -42.04 14.57 0.44
C ARG A 158 -40.60 14.20 0.81
N PRO A 159 -39.64 14.32 -0.11
CA PRO A 159 -38.22 14.15 0.20
C PRO A 159 -37.85 15.00 1.43
N TRP A 160 -37.05 14.47 2.36
CA TRP A 160 -36.68 15.14 3.62
C TRP A 160 -36.19 16.59 3.42
N HIS A 161 -35.44 16.86 2.35
CA HIS A 161 -34.92 18.19 2.05
C HIS A 161 -35.99 19.18 1.54
N ARG A 162 -37.18 18.70 1.16
CA ARG A 162 -38.34 19.51 0.74
C ARG A 162 -39.43 19.61 1.81
N THR A 163 -39.21 19.03 2.99
CA THR A 163 -40.08 19.23 4.15
C THR A 163 -39.50 20.30 5.08
N ARG A 164 -40.20 20.64 6.16
CA ARG A 164 -39.68 21.48 7.25
C ARG A 164 -38.66 20.78 8.14
N CYS A 165 -38.37 19.50 7.90
CA CYS A 165 -37.44 18.73 8.72
C CYS A 165 -36.02 19.34 8.80
N PRO A 166 -35.43 19.91 7.74
CA PRO A 166 -34.11 20.57 7.81
C PRO A 166 -34.12 21.81 8.71
N GLU A 167 -35.19 22.61 8.65
CA GLU A 167 -35.37 23.81 9.49
C GLU A 167 -35.50 23.42 10.96
N LEU A 168 -36.31 22.39 11.26
CA LEU A 168 -36.49 21.87 12.61
C LEU A 168 -35.20 21.25 13.16
N LEU A 169 -34.45 20.52 12.33
CA LEU A 169 -33.15 19.97 12.70
C LEU A 169 -32.13 21.07 12.97
N ALA A 170 -32.08 22.11 12.14
CA ALA A 170 -31.21 23.27 12.36
C ALA A 170 -31.52 23.95 13.71
N LYS A 171 -32.82 24.13 14.00
CA LYS A 171 -33.28 24.68 15.29
C LYS A 171 -32.91 23.78 16.46
N ASP A 172 -33.07 22.46 16.35
CA ASP A 172 -32.66 21.51 17.39
C ASP A 172 -31.13 21.46 17.60
N ILE A 173 -30.36 21.75 16.55
CA ILE A 173 -28.92 21.90 16.64
C ILE A 173 -28.56 23.17 17.41
N GLU A 174 -29.19 24.30 17.07
CA GLU A 174 -29.00 25.61 17.72
C GLU A 174 -29.41 25.58 19.19
N ASP A 175 -30.55 24.94 19.50
CA ASP A 175 -31.03 24.68 20.87
C ASP A 175 -30.15 23.69 21.65
N GLY A 176 -29.14 23.08 21.02
CA GLY A 176 -28.25 22.11 21.64
C GLY A 176 -28.88 20.75 21.95
N LYS A 177 -30.09 20.45 21.48
CA LYS A 177 -30.80 19.18 21.75
C LYS A 177 -30.07 17.97 21.18
N HIS A 178 -29.35 18.15 20.06
CA HIS A 178 -28.49 17.12 19.47
C HIS A 178 -27.36 16.65 20.42
N LEU A 179 -26.98 17.47 21.41
CA LEU A 179 -26.01 17.07 22.44
C LEU A 179 -26.64 16.18 23.52
N ALA A 180 -27.96 16.24 23.68
CA ALA A 180 -28.71 15.48 24.66
C ALA A 180 -29.17 14.11 24.13
N ILE A 181 -28.89 13.75 22.87
CA ILE A 181 -29.32 12.48 22.26
C ILE A 181 -28.11 11.73 21.71
N ASP A 182 -28.01 10.42 21.97
CA ASP A 182 -26.92 9.60 21.44
C ASP A 182 -27.26 9.17 20.00
N PRO A 183 -26.46 9.56 18.98
CA PRO A 183 -26.84 9.35 17.58
C PRO A 183 -26.95 7.87 17.16
N SER A 184 -26.31 6.96 17.90
CA SER A 184 -26.39 5.51 17.63
C SER A 184 -27.63 4.84 18.23
N THR A 185 -28.25 5.42 19.26
CA THR A 185 -29.35 4.77 20.00
C THR A 185 -30.62 5.60 20.06
N GLY A 186 -30.58 6.89 19.71
CA GLY A 186 -31.71 7.81 19.81
C GLY A 186 -32.14 8.11 21.25
N LYS A 187 -31.45 7.59 22.27
CA LYS A 187 -31.81 7.76 23.68
C LYS A 187 -31.24 9.07 24.24
N LYS A 188 -31.97 9.69 25.17
CA LYS A 188 -31.49 10.84 25.94
C LYS A 188 -30.21 10.46 26.69
N ILE A 189 -29.15 11.23 26.50
CA ILE A 189 -27.88 11.11 27.20
C ILE A 189 -28.10 11.65 28.62
N THR A 190 -27.90 10.80 29.62
CA THR A 190 -27.94 11.21 31.03
C THR A 190 -26.89 12.32 31.30
N PRO A 191 -27.19 13.32 32.15
CA PRO A 191 -26.32 14.49 32.35
C PRO A 191 -24.86 14.14 32.67
N MET A 192 -24.64 13.09 33.46
CA MET A 192 -23.31 12.57 33.81
C MET A 192 -22.50 12.12 32.58
N ARG A 193 -23.15 11.47 31.60
CA ARG A 193 -22.51 11.00 30.37
C ARG A 193 -22.20 12.15 29.41
N LEU A 194 -23.02 13.22 29.43
CA LEU A 194 -22.75 14.46 28.71
C LEU A 194 -21.51 15.18 29.26
N GLN A 195 -21.41 15.32 30.59
CA GLN A 195 -20.23 15.89 31.25
C GLN A 195 -18.96 15.10 30.92
N MET A 196 -19.00 13.77 30.93
CA MET A 196 -17.87 12.94 30.52
C MET A 196 -17.48 13.15 29.04
N LYS A 197 -18.45 13.24 28.12
CA LYS A 197 -18.18 13.52 26.69
C LYS A 197 -17.56 14.92 26.52
N GLN A 198 -18.05 15.93 27.23
CA GLN A 198 -17.48 17.29 27.20
C GLN A 198 -16.05 17.32 27.76
N LYS A 199 -15.80 16.66 28.90
CA LYS A 199 -14.44 16.54 29.49
C LYS A 199 -13.47 15.89 28.51
N LYS A 200 -13.85 14.76 27.88
CA LYS A 200 -13.04 14.09 26.86
C LYS A 200 -12.77 14.98 25.64
N ARG A 201 -13.76 15.76 25.18
CA ARG A 201 -13.59 16.71 24.06
C ARG A 201 -12.61 17.83 24.42
N MET A 202 -12.70 18.39 25.62
CA MET A 202 -11.78 19.41 26.10
C MET A 202 -10.35 18.87 26.26
N GLU A 203 -10.21 17.64 26.76
CA GLU A 203 -8.93 16.95 26.90
C GLU A 203 -8.30 16.65 25.52
N LYS A 204 -9.11 16.21 24.54
CA LYS A 204 -8.67 16.03 23.16
C LYS A 204 -8.30 17.33 22.46
N LYS A 205 -8.98 18.44 22.76
CA LYS A 205 -8.59 19.78 22.28
C LYS A 205 -7.26 20.22 22.90
N LYS A 206 -7.07 20.02 24.20
CA LYS A 206 -5.79 20.32 24.90
C LYS A 206 -4.63 19.53 24.30
N THR A 207 -4.81 18.24 23.99
CA THR A 207 -3.75 17.44 23.36
C THR A 207 -3.47 17.86 21.92
N ARG A 208 -4.48 18.27 21.14
CA ARG A 208 -4.27 18.81 19.79
C ARG A 208 -3.49 20.13 19.79
N VAL A 209 -3.80 21.05 20.70
CA VAL A 209 -3.08 22.32 20.82
C VAL A 209 -1.60 22.05 21.16
N ARG A 210 -1.33 21.17 22.14
CA ARG A 210 0.04 20.76 22.49
C ARG A 210 0.80 20.12 21.32
N LEU A 211 0.11 19.40 20.44
CA LEU A 211 0.74 18.81 19.26
C LEU A 211 1.09 19.87 18.22
N ALA A 212 0.20 20.85 18.00
CA ALA A 212 0.47 21.98 17.12
C ALA A 212 1.66 22.82 17.62
N ASP A 213 1.71 23.12 18.92
CA ASP A 213 2.83 23.83 19.54
C ASP A 213 4.15 23.07 19.35
N ARG A 214 4.13 21.73 19.47
CA ARG A 214 5.31 20.89 19.23
C ARG A 214 5.77 20.88 17.79
N VAL A 215 4.84 20.89 16.83
CA VAL A 215 5.16 20.98 15.40
C VAL A 215 5.80 22.33 15.10
N GLN A 216 5.22 23.42 15.60
CA GLN A 216 5.77 24.76 15.42
C GLN A 216 7.19 24.91 16.01
N VAL A 217 7.43 24.34 17.21
CA VAL A 217 8.77 24.33 17.82
C VAL A 217 9.76 23.52 16.97
N ALA A 218 9.35 22.39 16.41
CA ALA A 218 10.21 21.57 15.55
C ALA A 218 10.54 22.27 14.22
N GLU A 219 9.58 22.99 13.63
CA GLU A 219 9.79 23.79 12.42
C GLU A 219 10.75 24.97 12.69
N ASN A 220 10.57 25.67 13.81
CA ASN A 220 11.49 26.74 14.20
C ASN A 220 12.91 26.21 14.44
N HIS A 221 13.06 25.03 15.05
CA HIS A 221 14.37 24.40 15.26
C HIS A 221 15.04 24.01 13.94
N ARG A 222 14.30 23.51 12.95
CA ARG A 222 14.85 23.26 11.60
C ARG A 222 15.35 24.55 10.97
N HIS A 223 14.55 25.62 11.04
CA HIS A 223 14.91 26.90 10.45
C HIS A 223 16.17 27.53 11.09
N CYS A 224 16.44 27.24 12.37
CA CYS A 224 17.69 27.62 13.04
C CYS A 224 18.90 26.82 12.54
N LEU A 225 18.75 25.51 12.32
CA LEU A 225 19.85 24.66 11.82
C LEU A 225 20.23 25.05 10.38
N ASP A 226 19.25 25.32 9.52
CA ASP A 226 19.49 25.75 8.14
C ASP A 226 20.25 27.09 8.04
N ARG A 227 20.18 27.94 9.09
CA ARG A 227 20.98 29.18 9.15
C ARG A 227 22.43 28.96 9.57
N VAL A 228 22.70 27.95 10.40
CA VAL A 228 24.06 27.65 10.87
C VAL A 228 24.89 26.97 9.77
N GLU A 229 24.25 26.27 8.84
CA GLU A 229 24.94 25.64 7.69
C GLU A 229 25.18 26.61 6.52
N ALA A 230 24.62 27.82 6.56
CA ALA A 230 24.75 28.82 5.49
C ALA A 230 25.84 29.87 5.75
N ASP A 231 26.44 29.88 6.94
CA ASP A 231 27.58 30.74 7.34
C ASP A 231 28.88 29.92 7.38
#